data_AF-K1ISL8-F1
#
_entry.id   AF-K1ISL8-F1
#
_cell.length_a   1.000
_cell.length_b   1.000
_cell.length_c   1.000
_cell.angle_alpha   90.00
_cell.angle_beta   90.00
_cell.angle_gamma   90.00
#
_symmetry.space_group_name_H-M   'P 1'
#
loop_
_entity.id
_entity.type
_entity.pdbx_description
1 polymer ?
#
loop_
_entity_poly.entity_id
_entity_poly.type
_entity_poly.pdbx_seq_one_letter_code
_entity_poly.pdbx_strand_id
1 'polypeptide(L)'
;MLTDLCRLGTDKTAAPAAVFPSVSSTASPNWRRLDYLAHGNPRQRSAHALLTAGMWDELAALCADLALVSTLAIGLDRPGSDLDILCQHPNPAEFAATLATQGWLASIKGDNIWLLERTFSCLDQSCANSGSDKGDACWPLELYVTPAPIETLNGWRHLTLMAALLERFGDAFYREVLRLRLEEGLKGEAATCRLLGLAGDPYEALLTLEGRNLAELAWQPPSSDDIHTATGAMAPAAHCSSPVVSTTSATPVCPVSTESPTPTS
;
A
#
# COMPACT_ATOMS: atom_id res chain seq x y z
N MET A 1 18.23 -13.59 29.76
CA MET A 1 17.40 -12.48 30.27
C MET A 1 17.08 -11.58 29.09
N LEU A 2 15.90 -11.74 28.49
CA LEU A 2 15.34 -10.83 27.49
C LEU A 2 14.34 -9.96 28.25
N THR A 3 14.73 -8.73 28.56
CA THR A 3 13.90 -7.79 29.29
C THR A 3 14.07 -6.44 28.64
N ASP A 4 13.28 -6.23 27.59
CA ASP A 4 12.70 -4.96 27.20
C ASP A 4 11.74 -5.21 26.05
N LEU A 5 10.61 -5.84 26.39
CA LEU A 5 9.41 -5.75 25.57
C LEU A 5 9.03 -4.28 25.56
N CYS A 6 9.29 -3.63 24.42
CA CYS A 6 8.91 -2.25 24.12
C CYS A 6 7.46 -2.05 24.59
N ARG A 7 7.29 -1.31 25.68
CA ARG A 7 5.98 -0.85 26.11
C ARG A 7 5.53 0.17 25.08
N LEU A 8 4.79 -0.31 24.06
CA LEU A 8 3.93 0.50 23.23
C LEU A 8 3.11 1.37 24.18
N GLY A 9 3.31 2.68 24.10
CA GLY A 9 2.68 3.64 25.00
C GLY A 9 1.17 3.41 25.05
N THR A 10 0.60 3.48 26.25
CA THR A 10 -0.84 3.31 26.50
C THR A 10 -1.67 4.50 25.98
N ASP A 11 -1.09 5.36 25.16
CA ASP A 11 -1.75 6.50 24.58
C ASP A 11 -2.57 6.04 23.39
N LYS A 12 -3.82 6.48 23.36
CA LYS A 12 -4.76 6.25 22.26
C LYS A 12 -4.29 6.98 20.99
N THR A 13 -3.17 6.56 20.41
CA THR A 13 -2.69 7.01 19.10
C THR A 13 -3.10 5.97 18.05
N ALA A 14 -3.90 6.44 17.09
CA ALA A 14 -4.27 5.85 15.81
C ALA A 14 -4.53 4.32 15.79
N ALA A 15 -5.74 3.90 16.18
CA ALA A 15 -6.32 2.56 16.11
C ALA A 15 -5.51 1.39 16.70
N PRO A 16 -6.12 0.51 17.53
CA PRO A 16 -5.48 -0.73 17.99
C PRO A 16 -4.95 -1.67 16.88
N ALA A 17 -5.31 -1.43 15.62
CA ALA A 17 -4.89 -2.19 14.44
C ALA A 17 -3.81 -1.49 13.59
N ALA A 18 -3.60 -0.18 13.73
CA ALA A 18 -2.59 0.55 12.97
C ALA A 18 -1.27 0.56 13.77
N VAL A 19 -0.68 -0.62 13.93
CA VAL A 19 0.61 -0.75 14.58
C VAL A 19 1.66 -0.37 13.55
N PHE A 20 2.38 0.74 13.72
CA PHE A 20 3.52 1.10 12.88
C PHE A 20 4.84 0.84 13.62
N PRO A 21 5.92 0.50 12.91
CA PRO A 21 7.22 0.25 13.52
C PRO A 21 7.84 1.56 14.03
N SER A 22 7.54 1.97 15.26
CA SER A 22 8.25 3.06 15.91
C SER A 22 8.78 2.66 17.28
N VAL A 23 10.07 2.93 17.50
CA VAL A 23 10.77 2.62 18.76
C VAL A 23 10.59 3.74 19.79
N SER A 24 10.01 4.87 19.39
CA SER A 24 9.80 6.06 20.21
C SER A 24 8.71 6.94 19.60
N SER A 25 7.94 7.66 20.41
CA SER A 25 6.91 8.61 19.95
C SER A 25 7.45 9.79 19.10
N THR A 26 8.75 9.84 18.84
CA THR A 26 9.41 10.84 17.98
C THR A 26 10.19 10.23 16.81
N ALA A 27 10.22 8.90 16.68
CA ALA A 27 10.97 8.21 15.63
C ALA A 27 10.08 7.93 14.41
N SER A 28 10.64 8.11 13.22
CA SER A 28 9.99 7.73 11.97
C SER A 28 9.76 6.22 11.87
N PRO A 29 8.73 5.76 11.12
CA PRO A 29 8.50 4.34 10.89
C PRO A 29 9.75 3.63 10.33
N ASN A 30 10.03 2.42 10.84
CA ASN A 30 11.07 1.53 10.31
C ASN A 30 10.47 0.30 9.62
N TRP A 31 10.24 0.41 8.32
CA TRP A 31 9.64 -0.65 7.48
C TRP A 31 10.50 -1.91 7.30
N ARG A 32 11.72 -1.94 7.86
CA ARG A 32 12.62 -3.12 7.86
C ARG A 32 12.32 -4.08 9.01
N ARG A 33 11.52 -3.65 9.99
CA ARG A 33 11.10 -4.45 11.13
C ARG A 33 9.75 -5.09 10.86
N LEU A 34 9.52 -6.27 11.43
CA LEU A 34 8.23 -6.96 11.33
C LEU A 34 7.57 -7.19 12.70
N ASP A 35 8.32 -7.10 13.79
CA ASP A 35 7.91 -7.57 15.13
C ASP A 35 6.60 -6.94 15.63
N TYR A 36 6.32 -5.70 15.22
CA TYR A 36 5.10 -5.00 15.57
C TYR A 36 3.83 -5.68 15.00
N LEU A 37 3.93 -6.37 13.86
CA LEU A 37 2.82 -7.11 13.26
C LEU A 37 2.35 -8.27 14.14
N ALA A 38 3.24 -8.84 14.96
CA ALA A 38 2.90 -9.90 15.92
C ALA A 38 1.88 -9.45 16.98
N HIS A 39 1.76 -8.13 17.18
CA HIS A 39 0.84 -7.51 18.13
C HIS A 39 -0.36 -6.84 17.46
N GLY A 40 -0.44 -6.91 16.12
CA GLY A 40 -1.50 -6.29 15.34
C GLY A 40 -2.79 -7.10 15.28
N ASN A 41 -3.63 -6.78 14.31
CA ASN A 41 -4.87 -7.48 13.98
C ASN A 41 -4.59 -8.92 13.48
N PRO A 42 -5.62 -9.80 13.34
CA PRO A 42 -5.42 -11.18 12.90
C PRO A 42 -4.67 -11.32 11.56
N ARG A 43 -4.95 -10.46 10.57
CA ARG A 43 -4.25 -10.47 9.27
C ARG A 43 -2.79 -10.06 9.42
N GLN A 44 -2.48 -9.05 10.23
CA GLN A 44 -1.10 -8.66 10.54
C GLN A 44 -0.32 -9.79 11.22
N ARG A 45 -0.91 -10.48 12.20
CA ARG A 45 -0.27 -11.63 12.85
C ARG A 45 -0.06 -12.80 11.89
N SER A 46 -1.00 -13.04 10.99
CA SER A 46 -0.87 -14.07 9.94
C SER A 46 0.25 -13.73 8.95
N ALA A 47 0.33 -12.50 8.46
CA ALA A 47 1.42 -12.03 7.61
C ALA A 47 2.77 -12.11 8.34
N HIS A 48 2.82 -11.73 9.63
CA HIS A 48 4.01 -11.87 10.46
C HIS A 48 4.47 -13.33 10.53
N ALA A 49 3.56 -14.26 10.83
CA ALA A 49 3.87 -15.68 10.90
C ALA A 49 4.40 -16.23 9.57
N LEU A 50 3.83 -15.81 8.43
CA LEU A 50 4.33 -16.17 7.10
C LEU A 50 5.75 -15.64 6.86
N LEU A 51 5.97 -14.34 7.05
CA LEU A 51 7.23 -13.68 6.74
C LEU A 51 8.36 -14.18 7.66
N THR A 52 8.06 -14.42 8.94
CA THR A 52 9.05 -14.89 9.93
C THR A 52 9.25 -16.40 9.96
N ALA A 53 8.59 -17.17 9.08
CA ALA A 53 8.82 -18.60 8.92
C ALA A 53 10.11 -18.95 8.14
N GLY A 54 11.03 -17.98 7.98
CA GLY A 54 12.30 -18.12 7.25
C GLY A 54 12.38 -17.25 5.99
N MET A 55 11.24 -16.91 5.37
CA MET A 55 11.21 -16.14 4.12
C MET A 55 11.91 -14.78 4.22
N TRP A 56 11.62 -14.02 5.27
CA TRP A 56 12.20 -12.68 5.46
C TRP A 56 13.73 -12.75 5.59
N ASP A 57 14.24 -13.71 6.37
CA ASP A 57 15.67 -13.89 6.59
C ASP A 57 16.38 -14.39 5.32
N GLU A 58 15.75 -15.30 4.57
CA GLU A 58 16.25 -15.78 3.27
C GLU A 58 16.35 -14.64 2.25
N LEU A 59 15.32 -13.81 2.12
CA LEU A 59 15.35 -12.64 1.23
C LEU A 59 16.38 -11.61 1.70
N ALA A 60 16.43 -11.30 3.00
CA ALA A 60 17.36 -10.34 3.57
C ALA A 60 18.83 -10.78 3.41
N ALA A 61 19.12 -12.08 3.43
CA ALA A 61 20.46 -12.60 3.18
C ALA A 61 20.94 -12.43 1.72
N LEU A 62 20.01 -12.25 0.79
CA LEU A 62 20.29 -12.13 -0.64
C LEU A 62 20.21 -10.68 -1.13
N CYS A 63 19.43 -9.81 -0.46
CA CYS A 63 19.28 -8.40 -0.79
C CYS A 63 20.31 -7.53 -0.04
N ALA A 64 20.65 -6.37 -0.63
CA ALA A 64 21.39 -5.32 0.08
C ALA A 64 20.52 -4.62 1.13
N ASP A 65 19.21 -4.56 0.88
CA ASP A 65 18.22 -3.97 1.78
C ASP A 65 16.82 -4.54 1.50
N LEU A 66 15.94 -4.52 2.51
CA LEU A 66 14.61 -5.12 2.45
C LEU A 66 13.61 -4.36 3.35
N ALA A 67 12.43 -4.03 2.82
CA ALA A 67 11.38 -3.35 3.58
C ALA A 67 9.97 -3.81 3.19
N LEU A 68 9.08 -3.97 4.18
CA LEU A 68 7.68 -4.27 3.99
C LEU A 68 6.91 -2.96 3.89
N VAL A 69 6.45 -2.62 2.68
CA VAL A 69 5.71 -1.38 2.39
C VAL A 69 4.23 -1.61 2.06
N SER A 70 3.67 -2.73 2.54
CA SER A 70 2.26 -3.06 2.34
C SER A 70 1.33 -2.16 3.16
N THR A 71 0.14 -1.88 2.65
CA THR A 71 -0.92 -1.20 3.44
C THR A 71 -1.31 -1.97 4.71
N LEU A 72 -1.03 -3.28 4.78
CA LEU A 72 -1.12 -4.10 5.99
C LEU A 72 -0.18 -3.64 7.09
N ALA A 73 1.02 -3.16 6.73
CA ALA A 73 1.98 -2.59 7.65
C ALA A 73 1.42 -1.40 8.42
N ILE A 74 0.36 -0.76 7.88
CA ILE A 74 -0.32 0.37 8.49
C ILE A 74 -1.79 0.11 8.85
N GLY A 75 -2.21 -1.16 8.90
CA GLY A 75 -3.57 -1.55 9.28
C GLY A 75 -4.66 -1.10 8.30
N LEU A 76 -4.30 -0.67 7.10
CA LEU A 76 -5.24 -0.26 6.06
C LEU A 76 -5.52 -1.41 5.06
N ASP A 77 -5.06 -2.63 5.33
CA ASP A 77 -5.33 -3.75 4.46
C ASP A 77 -6.83 -4.12 4.39
N ARG A 78 -7.17 -4.85 3.32
CA ARG A 78 -8.50 -5.42 3.11
C ARG A 78 -8.35 -6.91 2.84
N PRO A 79 -9.44 -7.70 2.91
CA PRO A 79 -9.41 -9.07 2.42
C PRO A 79 -8.84 -9.14 1.00
N GLY A 80 -7.87 -10.04 0.79
CA GLY A 80 -7.16 -10.17 -0.49
C GLY A 80 -6.09 -9.12 -0.79
N SER A 81 -5.79 -8.19 0.13
CA SER A 81 -4.61 -7.32 0.00
C SER A 81 -3.32 -8.13 -0.06
N ASP A 82 -2.40 -7.64 -0.88
CA ASP A 82 -1.03 -8.09 -1.12
C ASP A 82 -0.06 -7.66 -0.01
N LEU A 83 1.07 -8.37 0.05
CA LEU A 83 2.26 -8.00 0.81
C LEU A 83 3.29 -7.41 -0.15
N ASP A 84 3.37 -6.08 -0.17
CA ASP A 84 4.38 -5.33 -0.93
C ASP A 84 5.71 -5.29 -0.18
N ILE A 85 6.77 -5.81 -0.81
CA ILE A 85 8.13 -5.80 -0.28
C ILE A 85 9.05 -5.10 -1.28
N LEU A 86 9.84 -4.15 -0.80
CA LEU A 86 10.93 -3.53 -1.56
C LEU A 86 12.23 -4.27 -1.25
N CYS A 87 12.97 -4.68 -2.28
CA CYS A 87 14.31 -5.25 -2.15
C CYS A 87 15.31 -4.41 -2.97
N GLN A 88 16.37 -3.95 -2.30
CA GLN A 88 17.52 -3.41 -2.99
C GLN A 88 18.44 -4.56 -3.39
N HIS A 89 18.72 -4.71 -4.69
CA HIS A 89 19.65 -5.71 -5.20
C HIS A 89 20.50 -5.12 -6.33
N PRO A 90 21.84 -5.28 -6.32
CA PRO A 90 22.71 -4.68 -7.34
C PRO A 90 22.46 -5.22 -8.76
N ASN A 91 21.91 -6.43 -8.88
CA ASN A 91 21.54 -7.04 -10.16
C ASN A 91 20.10 -7.59 -10.12
N PRO A 92 19.06 -6.76 -10.32
CA PRO A 92 17.68 -7.21 -10.23
C PRO A 92 17.32 -8.32 -11.22
N ALA A 93 17.90 -8.29 -12.42
CA ALA A 93 17.59 -9.27 -13.47
C ALA A 93 18.07 -10.67 -13.10
N GLU A 94 19.30 -10.80 -12.59
CA GLU A 94 19.85 -12.08 -12.12
C GLU A 94 19.11 -12.61 -10.89
N PHE A 95 18.76 -11.71 -9.96
CA PHE A 95 17.98 -12.06 -8.80
C PHE A 95 16.58 -12.55 -9.18
N ALA A 96 15.92 -11.86 -10.11
CA ALA A 96 14.62 -12.25 -10.64
C ALA A 96 14.67 -13.61 -11.34
N ALA A 97 15.70 -13.87 -12.14
CA ALA A 97 15.90 -15.17 -12.76
C ALA A 97 16.08 -16.29 -11.71
N THR A 98 16.82 -16.03 -10.64
CA THR A 98 17.02 -16.99 -9.54
C THR A 98 15.70 -17.33 -8.85
N LEU A 99 14.93 -16.33 -8.43
CA LEU A 99 13.64 -16.54 -7.78
C LEU A 99 12.60 -17.15 -8.75
N ALA A 100 12.67 -16.88 -10.05
CA ALA A 100 11.81 -17.53 -11.03
C ALA A 100 11.99 -19.06 -11.04
N THR A 101 13.22 -19.57 -10.84
CA THR A 101 13.45 -21.03 -10.70
C THR A 101 12.78 -21.63 -9.45
N GLN A 102 12.42 -20.80 -8.48
CA GLN A 102 11.74 -21.17 -7.23
C GLN A 102 10.21 -20.96 -7.30
N GLY A 103 9.68 -20.68 -8.50
CA GLY A 103 8.24 -20.55 -8.75
C GLY A 103 7.68 -19.14 -8.60
N TRP A 104 8.53 -18.11 -8.59
CA TRP A 104 8.08 -16.72 -8.68
C TRP A 104 7.78 -16.32 -10.12
N LEU A 105 6.73 -15.53 -10.33
CA LEU A 105 6.44 -14.93 -11.63
C LEU A 105 7.16 -13.58 -11.73
N ALA A 106 8.15 -13.47 -12.61
CA ALA A 106 8.91 -12.25 -12.80
C ALA A 106 8.39 -11.41 -13.98
N SER A 107 8.29 -10.10 -13.79
CA SER A 107 7.97 -9.12 -14.83
C SER A 107 8.81 -7.85 -14.66
N ILE A 108 9.01 -7.11 -15.76
CA ILE A 108 9.75 -5.84 -15.75
C ILE A 108 8.74 -4.69 -15.70
N LYS A 109 8.91 -3.74 -14.77
CA LYS A 109 8.03 -2.57 -14.63
C LYS A 109 8.58 -1.29 -15.28
N GLY A 110 9.86 -1.28 -15.66
CA GLY A 110 10.57 -0.09 -16.12
C GLY A 110 11.62 0.37 -15.10
N ASP A 111 12.46 1.34 -15.47
CA ASP A 111 13.44 1.98 -14.55
C ASP A 111 14.32 1.02 -13.73
N ASN A 112 14.67 -0.13 -14.33
CA ASN A 112 15.42 -1.22 -13.69
C ASN A 112 14.73 -1.80 -12.43
N ILE A 113 13.40 -1.76 -12.41
CA ILE A 113 12.55 -2.37 -11.40
C ILE A 113 11.96 -3.68 -11.95
N TRP A 114 12.18 -4.75 -11.22
CA TRP A 114 11.59 -6.06 -11.45
C TRP A 114 10.51 -6.32 -10.40
N LEU A 115 9.32 -6.69 -10.86
CA LEU A 115 8.27 -7.19 -9.98
C LEU A 115 8.31 -8.72 -10.01
N LEU A 116 8.40 -9.34 -8.83
CA LEU A 116 8.18 -10.77 -8.66
C LEU A 116 6.93 -11.02 -7.84
N GLU A 117 6.07 -11.90 -8.34
CA GLU A 117 4.80 -12.22 -7.71
C GLU A 117 4.76 -13.69 -7.32
N ARG A 118 4.29 -13.97 -6.10
CA ARG A 118 4.00 -15.33 -5.64
C ARG A 118 2.93 -15.33 -4.57
N THR A 119 2.05 -16.33 -4.61
CA THR A 119 1.02 -16.52 -3.60
C THR A 119 1.42 -17.63 -2.62
N PHE A 120 1.36 -17.34 -1.33
CA PHE A 120 1.65 -18.27 -0.24
C PHE A 120 0.38 -18.62 0.53
N SER A 121 0.27 -19.86 1.02
CA SER A 121 -0.83 -20.24 1.91
C SER A 121 -0.63 -19.64 3.31
N CYS A 122 -1.73 -19.25 3.97
CA CYS A 122 -1.70 -18.85 5.36
C CYS A 122 -1.24 -20.01 6.25
N LEU A 123 -0.25 -19.77 7.13
CA LEU A 123 0.25 -20.76 8.08
C LEU A 123 -0.66 -20.92 9.31
N ASP A 124 -1.51 -19.93 9.59
CA ASP A 124 -2.44 -19.96 10.71
C ASP A 124 -3.84 -20.44 10.26
N GLN A 125 -4.18 -21.68 10.61
CA GLN A 125 -5.49 -22.28 10.32
C GLN A 125 -6.64 -21.62 11.11
N SER A 126 -6.35 -20.87 12.17
CA SER A 126 -7.39 -20.14 12.91
C SER A 126 -8.00 -19.00 12.10
N CYS A 127 -7.24 -18.41 11.16
CA CYS A 127 -7.73 -17.40 10.21
C CYS A 127 -8.60 -18.00 9.10
N ALA A 128 -8.45 -19.30 8.81
CA ALA A 128 -9.22 -20.00 7.78
C ALA A 128 -10.62 -20.44 8.26
N ASN A 129 -10.84 -20.53 9.58
CA ASN A 129 -12.09 -21.01 10.16
C ASN A 129 -13.14 -19.90 10.41
N SER A 130 -12.81 -18.63 10.20
CA SER A 130 -13.73 -17.50 10.35
C SER A 130 -14.66 -17.31 9.15
N GLY A 131 -15.05 -18.37 8.44
CA GLY A 131 -16.07 -18.34 7.37
C GLY A 131 -15.85 -17.29 6.26
N SER A 132 -14.65 -16.72 6.18
CA SER A 132 -14.36 -15.54 5.39
C SER A 132 -13.81 -15.90 4.02
N ASP A 133 -13.93 -14.93 3.13
CA ASP A 133 -13.62 -15.02 1.71
C ASP A 133 -12.23 -15.63 1.43
N LYS A 134 -12.04 -16.25 0.27
CA LYS A 134 -10.76 -16.92 -0.11
C LYS A 134 -9.52 -16.02 0.04
N GLY A 135 -9.69 -14.69 0.06
CA GLY A 135 -8.64 -13.70 0.26
C GLY A 135 -8.00 -13.68 1.66
N ASP A 136 -8.52 -14.43 2.64
CA ASP A 136 -7.90 -14.61 3.97
C ASP A 136 -7.09 -15.91 4.09
N ALA A 137 -7.23 -16.85 3.14
CA ALA A 137 -6.53 -18.14 3.18
C ALA A 137 -5.13 -18.10 2.56
N CYS A 138 -4.82 -17.03 1.81
CA CYS A 138 -3.60 -16.90 1.04
C CYS A 138 -3.05 -15.47 1.13
N TRP A 139 -1.74 -15.34 0.99
CA TRP A 139 -1.02 -14.08 0.89
C TRP A 139 -0.41 -13.94 -0.51
N PRO A 140 -0.99 -13.10 -1.37
CA PRO A 140 -0.28 -12.58 -2.54
C PRO A 140 0.90 -11.75 -2.04
N LEU A 141 2.09 -12.00 -2.57
CA LEU A 141 3.30 -11.26 -2.23
C LEU A 141 3.89 -10.69 -3.51
N GLU A 142 4.18 -9.39 -3.47
CA GLU A 142 4.80 -8.62 -4.54
C GLU A 142 6.17 -8.13 -4.08
N LEU A 143 7.23 -8.61 -4.71
CA LEU A 143 8.61 -8.24 -4.44
C LEU A 143 9.12 -7.31 -5.54
N TYR A 144 9.35 -6.05 -5.19
CA TYR A 144 9.86 -5.01 -6.07
C TYR A 144 11.38 -4.89 -5.90
N VAL A 145 12.12 -5.34 -6.91
CA VAL A 145 13.59 -5.42 -6.88
C VAL A 145 14.20 -4.32 -7.75
N THR A 146 15.13 -3.55 -7.19
CA THR A 146 15.82 -2.45 -7.87
C THR A 146 17.24 -2.27 -7.34
N PRO A 147 18.19 -1.69 -8.09
CA PRO A 147 19.48 -1.29 -7.50
C PRO A 147 19.38 0.01 -6.67
N ALA A 148 18.31 0.79 -6.85
CA ALA A 148 18.14 2.08 -6.21
C ALA A 148 17.89 1.93 -4.70
N PRO A 149 18.28 2.92 -3.86
CA PRO A 149 17.90 2.96 -2.46
C PRO A 149 16.37 2.90 -2.30
N ILE A 150 15.88 1.95 -1.50
CA ILE A 150 14.45 1.65 -1.41
C ILE A 150 13.61 2.79 -0.84
N GLU A 151 14.20 3.71 -0.06
CA GLU A 151 13.52 4.90 0.46
C GLU A 151 13.12 5.90 -0.62
N THR A 152 13.76 5.83 -1.79
CA THR A 152 13.42 6.68 -2.94
C THR A 152 12.21 6.17 -3.71
N LEU A 153 11.82 4.90 -3.48
CA LEU A 153 10.68 4.30 -4.16
C LEU A 153 9.37 4.81 -3.60
N ASN A 154 8.40 4.97 -4.47
CA ASN A 154 7.11 5.54 -4.11
C ASN A 154 6.35 4.69 -3.08
N GLY A 155 6.47 3.35 -3.10
CA GLY A 155 5.88 2.49 -2.06
C GLY A 155 6.35 2.87 -0.66
N TRP A 156 7.65 3.15 -0.49
CA TRP A 156 8.20 3.66 0.76
C TRP A 156 7.66 5.05 1.10
N ARG A 157 7.73 5.98 0.13
CA ARG A 157 7.35 7.39 0.32
C ARG A 157 5.87 7.53 0.69
N HIS A 158 4.98 6.88 -0.06
CA HIS A 158 3.54 6.87 0.20
C HIS A 158 3.19 6.23 1.53
N LEU A 159 3.74 5.04 1.84
CA LEU A 159 3.45 4.39 3.12
C LEU A 159 3.91 5.23 4.31
N THR A 160 5.12 5.81 4.22
CA THR A 160 5.68 6.69 5.25
C THR A 160 4.81 7.92 5.47
N LEU A 161 4.37 8.57 4.38
CA LEU A 161 3.53 9.74 4.47
C LEU A 161 2.12 9.40 4.99
N MET A 162 1.52 8.31 4.54
CA MET A 162 0.23 7.84 5.08
C MET A 162 0.34 7.53 6.57
N ALA A 163 1.39 6.83 7.02
CA ALA A 163 1.63 6.56 8.43
C ALA A 163 1.72 7.86 9.26
N ALA A 164 2.46 8.87 8.75
CA ALA A 164 2.56 10.17 9.41
C ALA A 164 1.22 10.91 9.48
N LEU A 165 0.37 10.79 8.46
CA LEU A 165 -0.99 11.36 8.47
C LEU A 165 -1.91 10.64 9.46
N LEU A 166 -1.82 9.31 9.53
CA LEU A 166 -2.56 8.50 10.51
C LEU A 166 -2.13 8.86 11.94
N GLU A 167 -0.84 9.03 12.19
CA GLU A 167 -0.32 9.50 13.49
C GLU A 167 -0.80 10.92 13.82
N ARG A 168 -0.77 11.82 12.82
CA ARG A 168 -1.17 13.23 12.98
C ARG A 168 -2.65 13.40 13.33
N PHE A 169 -3.53 12.74 12.59
CA PHE A 169 -4.99 12.91 12.73
C PHE A 169 -5.65 11.85 13.59
N GLY A 170 -4.93 10.78 13.93
CA GLY A 170 -5.36 9.77 14.88
C GLY A 170 -6.47 8.86 14.36
N ASP A 171 -7.14 8.22 15.32
CA ASP A 171 -8.07 7.11 15.09
C ASP A 171 -9.29 7.48 14.23
N ALA A 172 -9.81 8.71 14.35
CA ALA A 172 -10.93 9.14 13.52
C ALA A 172 -10.57 9.16 12.03
N PHE A 173 -9.39 9.66 11.69
CA PHE A 173 -8.91 9.69 10.31
C PHE A 173 -8.64 8.29 9.78
N TYR A 174 -7.98 7.45 10.58
CA TYR A 174 -7.77 6.04 10.26
C TYR A 174 -9.08 5.34 9.87
N ARG A 175 -10.14 5.49 10.67
CA ARG A 175 -11.43 4.85 10.41
C ARG A 175 -12.04 5.31 9.10
N GLU A 176 -11.95 6.60 8.78
CA GLU A 176 -12.46 7.12 7.51
C GLU A 176 -11.65 6.63 6.31
N VAL A 177 -10.32 6.57 6.41
CA VAL A 177 -9.48 5.99 5.34
C VAL A 177 -9.86 4.54 5.13
N LEU A 178 -9.97 3.76 6.21
CA LEU A 178 -10.34 2.35 6.15
C LEU A 178 -11.76 2.16 5.60
N ARG A 179 -12.73 2.99 6.00
CA ARG A 179 -14.10 2.99 5.49
C ARG A 179 -14.12 3.20 3.98
N LEU A 180 -13.45 4.24 3.49
CA LEU A 180 -13.34 4.52 2.05
C LEU A 180 -12.69 3.35 1.28
N ARG A 181 -11.68 2.70 1.87
CA ARG A 181 -11.06 1.52 1.25
C ARG A 181 -12.03 0.33 1.21
N LEU A 182 -12.73 0.04 2.31
CA LEU A 182 -13.61 -1.13 2.41
C LEU A 182 -14.92 -0.96 1.63
N GLU A 183 -15.58 0.18 1.76
CA GLU A 183 -16.91 0.41 1.19
C GLU A 183 -16.85 0.86 -0.28
N GLU A 184 -15.88 1.72 -0.62
CA GLU A 184 -15.81 2.32 -1.96
C GLU A 184 -14.69 1.72 -2.84
N GLY A 185 -13.94 0.76 -2.31
CA GLY A 185 -12.94 0.07 -3.10
C GLY A 185 -11.65 0.87 -3.33
N LEU A 186 -11.51 2.08 -2.77
CA LEU A 186 -10.38 2.97 -3.05
C LEU A 186 -9.02 2.38 -2.64
N LYS A 187 -7.97 2.79 -3.35
CA LYS A 187 -6.57 2.62 -2.92
C LYS A 187 -6.24 3.59 -1.77
N GLY A 188 -5.16 3.34 -1.03
CA GLY A 188 -4.83 4.08 0.19
C GLY A 188 -4.57 5.55 -0.06
N GLU A 189 -3.81 5.85 -1.11
CA GLU A 189 -3.48 7.18 -1.59
C GLU A 189 -4.75 7.92 -2.00
N ALA A 190 -5.62 7.27 -2.78
CA ALA A 190 -6.89 7.85 -3.22
C ALA A 190 -7.85 8.15 -2.05
N ALA A 191 -7.97 7.26 -1.08
CA ALA A 191 -8.76 7.48 0.13
C ALA A 191 -8.21 8.65 0.96
N THR A 192 -6.89 8.69 1.14
CA THR A 192 -6.19 9.75 1.90
C THR A 192 -6.37 11.12 1.22
N CYS A 193 -6.12 11.20 -0.09
CA CYS A 193 -6.28 12.43 -0.87
C CYS A 193 -7.73 12.95 -0.81
N ARG A 194 -8.72 12.05 -0.89
CA ARG A 194 -10.12 12.43 -0.78
C ARG A 194 -10.45 13.11 0.55
N LEU A 195 -10.00 12.52 1.66
CA LEU A 195 -10.27 13.10 2.99
C LEU A 195 -9.57 14.44 3.20
N LEU A 196 -8.39 14.62 2.63
CA LEU A 196 -7.61 15.86 2.72
C LEU A 196 -7.99 16.91 1.66
N GLY A 197 -8.95 16.59 0.78
CA GLY A 197 -9.34 17.49 -0.32
C GLY A 197 -8.22 17.75 -1.34
N LEU A 198 -7.27 16.82 -1.48
CA LEU A 198 -6.19 16.91 -2.47
C LEU A 198 -6.72 16.52 -3.85
N ALA A 199 -6.60 17.45 -4.80
CA ALA A 199 -7.03 17.26 -6.18
C ALA A 199 -5.90 16.72 -7.06
N GLY A 200 -6.28 16.08 -8.17
CA GLY A 200 -5.35 15.53 -9.17
C GLY A 200 -5.19 14.02 -9.04
N ASP A 201 -4.10 13.51 -9.62
CA ASP A 201 -3.73 12.11 -9.50
C ASP A 201 -3.35 11.80 -8.03
N PRO A 202 -3.96 10.80 -7.36
CA PRO A 202 -3.71 10.56 -5.94
C PRO A 202 -2.26 10.21 -5.59
N TYR A 203 -1.55 9.56 -6.52
CA TYR A 203 -0.19 9.12 -6.32
C TYR A 203 0.76 10.34 -6.27
N GLU A 204 0.62 11.25 -7.23
CA GLU A 204 1.39 12.50 -7.26
C GLU A 204 0.92 13.49 -6.19
N ALA A 205 -0.40 13.66 -6.02
CA ALA A 205 -0.98 14.63 -5.11
C ALA A 205 -0.57 14.40 -3.66
N LEU A 206 -0.52 13.13 -3.23
CA LEU A 206 -0.09 12.79 -1.87
C LEU A 206 1.38 13.22 -1.66
N LEU A 207 2.27 12.95 -2.61
CA LEU A 207 3.70 13.30 -2.50
C LEU A 207 3.96 14.81 -2.45
N THR A 208 3.00 15.66 -2.82
CA THR A 208 3.12 17.12 -2.62
C THR A 208 3.21 17.54 -1.14
N LEU A 209 2.86 16.64 -0.22
CA LEU A 209 3.00 16.85 1.22
C LEU A 209 4.40 16.48 1.75
N GLU A 210 5.24 15.80 0.97
CA GLU A 210 6.56 15.37 1.40
C GLU A 210 7.43 16.59 1.75
N GLY A 211 8.11 16.54 2.90
CA GLY A 211 8.92 17.65 3.42
C GLY A 211 8.12 18.85 3.96
N ARG A 212 6.77 18.82 3.91
CA ARG A 212 5.93 19.86 4.53
C ARG A 212 5.71 19.59 6.01
N ASN A 213 5.40 20.66 6.74
CA ASN A 213 4.99 20.56 8.14
C ASN A 213 3.54 20.06 8.23
N LEU A 214 3.35 18.76 8.48
CA LEU A 214 2.02 18.15 8.59
C LEU A 214 1.19 18.72 9.77
N ALA A 215 1.81 19.43 10.72
CA ALA A 215 1.07 20.09 11.80
C ALA A 215 0.12 21.18 11.28
N GLU A 216 0.43 21.79 10.13
CA GLU A 216 -0.35 22.84 9.48
C GLU A 216 -1.56 22.30 8.71
N LEU A 217 -1.63 20.99 8.48
CA LEU A 217 -2.79 20.37 7.84
C LEU A 217 -3.96 20.32 8.82
N ALA A 218 -5.12 20.74 8.33
CA ALA A 218 -6.39 20.64 9.04
C ALA A 218 -7.27 19.58 8.38
N TRP A 219 -7.82 18.69 9.20
CA TRP A 219 -8.85 17.74 8.80
C TRP A 219 -9.88 17.67 9.92
N GLN A 220 -11.15 17.53 9.55
CA GLN A 220 -12.25 17.37 10.49
C GLN A 220 -13.01 16.09 10.13
N PRO A 221 -13.41 15.27 11.12
CA PRO A 221 -14.23 14.09 10.86
C PRO A 221 -15.60 14.52 10.31
N PRO A 222 -16.27 13.64 9.53
CA PRO A 222 -17.65 13.89 9.08
C PRO A 222 -18.57 14.18 10.28
N SER A 223 -19.50 15.13 10.12
CA SER A 223 -20.46 15.42 11.17
C SER A 223 -21.45 14.26 11.33
N SER A 224 -21.84 13.93 12.56
CA SER A 224 -22.83 12.88 12.83
C SER A 224 -24.20 13.17 12.19
N ASP A 225 -24.47 14.42 11.83
CA ASP A 225 -25.73 14.85 11.24
C ASP A 225 -25.84 14.50 9.74
N ASP A 226 -24.72 14.20 9.07
CA ASP A 226 -24.71 13.83 7.65
C ASP A 226 -25.12 12.35 7.40
N ILE A 227 -25.13 11.51 8.43
CA ILE A 227 -25.45 10.07 8.32
C ILE A 227 -26.96 9.81 8.15
N HIS A 228 -27.83 10.77 8.52
CA HIS A 228 -29.28 10.59 8.47
C HIS A 228 -29.98 11.08 7.19
N THR A 229 -29.26 11.60 6.21
CA THR A 229 -29.87 12.17 4.99
C THR A 229 -29.71 11.30 3.73
N ALA A 230 -29.33 10.02 3.88
CA ALA A 230 -29.22 9.05 2.79
C ALA A 230 -30.26 7.92 2.88
N THR A 231 -31.48 8.21 3.31
CA THR A 231 -32.65 7.35 3.08
C THR A 231 -33.87 8.22 2.83
N GLY A 232 -34.09 8.58 1.56
CA GLY A 232 -35.22 9.42 1.17
C GLY A 232 -35.53 9.36 -0.32
N ALA A 233 -36.48 8.50 -0.67
CA ALA A 233 -37.36 8.58 -1.84
C ALA A 233 -36.74 8.54 -3.24
N MET A 234 -36.71 7.32 -3.79
CA MET A 234 -36.73 7.05 -5.22
C MET A 234 -38.09 7.49 -5.79
N ALA A 235 -38.09 8.42 -6.75
CA ALA A 235 -39.22 8.75 -7.62
C ALA A 235 -38.72 8.87 -9.08
N PRO A 236 -39.55 8.51 -10.07
CA PRO A 236 -39.08 7.83 -11.28
C PRO A 236 -38.51 8.75 -12.36
N ALA A 237 -37.54 8.22 -13.09
CA ALA A 237 -36.93 8.83 -14.26
C ALA A 237 -37.93 8.99 -15.41
N ALA A 238 -38.03 10.21 -15.93
CA ALA A 238 -38.62 10.48 -17.23
C ALA A 238 -37.56 10.34 -18.34
N HIS A 239 -37.94 9.63 -19.39
CA HIS A 239 -37.16 9.27 -20.56
C HIS A 239 -36.44 10.44 -21.24
N CYS A 240 -35.21 10.18 -21.71
CA CYS A 240 -34.73 10.76 -22.97
C CYS A 240 -33.74 9.80 -23.64
N SER A 241 -33.93 9.67 -24.96
CA SER A 241 -33.53 8.58 -25.83
C SER A 241 -32.03 8.46 -26.11
N SER A 242 -31.57 7.22 -26.27
CA SER A 242 -30.26 6.85 -26.81
C SER A 242 -30.06 7.31 -28.26
N PRO A 243 -28.79 7.38 -28.72
CA PRO A 243 -28.46 6.64 -29.92
C PRO A 243 -27.24 5.72 -29.71
N VAL A 244 -27.36 4.55 -30.35
CA VAL A 244 -26.35 3.52 -30.52
C VAL A 244 -25.27 4.02 -31.49
N VAL A 245 -23.98 3.94 -31.12
CA VAL A 245 -22.88 3.73 -32.08
C VAL A 245 -21.79 2.86 -31.46
N SER A 246 -21.36 1.89 -32.26
CA SER A 246 -20.51 0.75 -31.95
C SER A 246 -19.04 1.06 -31.63
N THR A 247 -18.46 0.07 -30.95
CA THR A 247 -17.05 -0.22 -30.65
C THR A 247 -16.06 -0.03 -31.80
N THR A 248 -14.92 0.61 -31.51
CA THR A 248 -13.58 0.16 -31.96
C THR A 248 -12.48 0.66 -31.01
N SER A 249 -11.52 -0.23 -30.76
CA SER A 249 -10.29 -0.04 -30.01
C SER A 249 -9.30 0.88 -30.72
N ALA A 250 -8.61 1.76 -29.97
CA ALA A 250 -7.35 2.35 -30.42
C ALA A 250 -6.46 2.71 -29.22
N THR A 251 -5.29 2.07 -29.19
CA THR A 251 -4.09 2.42 -28.43
C THR A 251 -3.57 3.81 -28.83
N PRO A 252 -2.97 4.60 -27.91
CA PRO A 252 -2.27 5.81 -28.30
C PRO A 252 -0.82 5.49 -28.69
N VAL A 253 -0.47 5.77 -29.95
CA VAL A 253 0.89 5.85 -30.48
C VAL A 253 1.33 7.31 -30.38
N CYS A 254 2.46 7.59 -29.73
CA CYS A 254 3.07 8.92 -29.70
C CYS A 254 3.69 9.29 -31.06
N PRO A 255 3.63 10.56 -31.50
CA PRO A 255 4.20 10.97 -32.79
C PRO A 255 5.72 11.20 -32.69
N VAL A 256 6.45 10.63 -33.64
CA VAL A 256 7.84 10.97 -33.98
C VAL A 256 7.84 12.31 -34.73
N SER A 257 8.70 13.23 -34.30
CA SER A 257 8.99 14.46 -35.04
C SER A 257 10.07 14.20 -36.10
N THR A 258 9.73 14.42 -37.36
CA THR A 258 10.63 14.67 -38.50
C THR A 258 10.31 16.09 -38.99
N GLU A 259 11.24 17.02 -39.20
CA GLU A 259 12.16 17.13 -40.34
C GLU A 259 12.93 18.48 -40.19
N SER A 260 14.27 18.56 -40.35
CA SER A 260 15.03 18.90 -41.59
C SER A 260 15.57 20.36 -41.56
N PRO A 261 16.49 20.85 -42.45
CA PRO A 261 17.50 20.18 -43.31
C PRO A 261 18.90 20.88 -43.40
N THR A 262 19.79 20.26 -44.21
CA THR A 262 20.85 20.82 -45.12
C THR A 262 22.21 21.34 -44.59
N PRO A 263 23.27 21.45 -45.44
CA PRO A 263 23.65 20.72 -46.67
C PRO A 263 25.13 20.26 -46.76
N THR A 264 25.35 19.40 -47.75
CA THR A 264 26.53 19.00 -48.55
C THR A 264 27.89 19.72 -48.38
N SER A 265 28.94 18.92 -48.15
CA SER A 265 30.05 18.66 -49.11
C SER A 265 30.81 17.40 -48.70
#